data_AF-A0A544QM73-F1
#
_entry.id   AF-A0A544QM73-F1
#
_cell.length_a   1.000
_cell.length_b   1.000
_cell.length_c   1.000
_cell.angle_alpha   90.00
_cell.angle_beta   90.00
_cell.angle_gamma   90.00
#
_symmetry.space_group_name_H-M   'P 1'
#
loop_
_entity.id
_entity.type
_entity.pdbx_description
1 polymer ?
#
loop_
_entity_poly.entity_id
_entity_poly.type
_entity_poly.pdbx_seq_one_letter_code
_entity_poly.pdbx_strand_id
1 'polypeptide(L)' 'MTLRSEANETFQIVDCASSGLAAALDELGVGETVTVTLTEAPCRGNGWQVIDTDAETDTRLVA' A
#
# COMPACT_ATOMS: atom_id res chain seq x y z
N MET A 1 6.52 -1.75 -6.68
CA MET A 1 5.43 -0.77 -6.89
C MET A 1 5.70 0.48 -6.07
N THR A 2 4.94 1.56 -6.24
CA THR A 2 5.15 2.81 -5.49
C THR A 2 3.83 3.27 -4.88
N LEU A 3 3.84 3.56 -3.57
CA LEU A 3 2.72 4.18 -2.87
C LEU A 3 3.07 5.63 -2.55
N ARG A 4 2.08 6.52 -2.62
CA ARG A 4 2.21 7.92 -2.22
C ARG A 4 1.26 8.18 -1.06
N SER A 5 1.77 8.69 0.05
CA SER A 5 0.92 9.08 1.18
C SER A 5 0.20 10.41 0.88
N GLU A 6 -0.86 10.69 1.66
CA GLU A 6 -1.54 12.00 1.62
C GLU A 6 -0.60 13.15 1.99
N ALA A 7 0.43 12.90 2.81
CA ALA A 7 1.49 13.84 3.13
C ALA A 7 2.52 14.04 1.99
N ASN A 8 2.25 13.48 0.80
CA ASN A 8 3.08 13.57 -0.39
C ASN A 8 4.44 12.84 -0.29
N GLU A 9 4.57 11.92 0.66
CA GLU A 9 5.76 11.06 0.77
C GLU A 9 5.63 9.88 -0.18
N THR A 10 6.75 9.42 -0.71
CA THR A 10 6.78 8.33 -1.70
C THR A 10 7.50 7.13 -1.12
N PHE A 11 6.83 5.98 -1.12
CA PHE A 11 7.34 4.73 -0.57
C PHE A 11 7.51 3.72 -1.70
N GLN A 12 8.74 3.27 -1.91
CA GLN A 12 9.02 2.19 -2.85
C GLN A 12 8.75 0.86 -2.17
N ILE A 13 7.62 0.23 -2.54
CA ILE A 13 7.26 -1.09 -2.02
C ILE A 13 7.99 -2.16 -2.82
N VAL A 14 8.83 -2.91 -2.12
CA VAL A 14 9.70 -3.95 -2.69
C VAL A 14 9.24 -5.36 -2.31
N ASP A 15 8.41 -5.49 -1.29
CA ASP A 15 7.90 -6.78 -0.80
C ASP A 15 6.54 -6.62 -0.08
N CYS A 16 5.83 -7.72 0.10
CA CYS A 16 4.59 -7.79 0.87
C CYS A 16 4.65 -9.03 1.79
N ALA A 17 4.28 -8.88 3.06
CA ALA A 17 4.36 -9.96 4.04
C ALA A 17 3.45 -11.16 3.72
N SER A 18 2.49 -11.00 2.80
CA SER A 18 1.59 -12.06 2.36
C SER A 18 1.11 -11.80 0.93
N SER A 19 0.85 -12.88 0.19
CA SER A 19 0.31 -12.81 -1.17
C SER A 19 -1.06 -12.12 -1.24
N GLY A 20 -1.86 -12.20 -0.16
CA GLY A 20 -3.13 -11.49 -0.06
C GLY A 20 -2.98 -9.96 -0.04
N LEU A 21 -1.92 -9.44 0.59
CA LEU A 21 -1.65 -8.00 0.60
C LEU A 21 -1.25 -7.50 -0.79
N ALA A 22 -0.45 -8.29 -1.52
CA ALA A 22 -0.07 -7.96 -2.89
C ALA A 22 -1.29 -7.93 -3.82
N ALA A 23 -2.22 -8.89 -3.68
CA ALA A 23 -3.47 -8.91 -4.44
C ALA A 23 -4.36 -7.70 -4.10
N ALA A 24 -4.57 -7.41 -2.82
CA ALA A 24 -5.39 -6.27 -2.39
C ALA A 24 -4.84 -4.93 -2.92
N LEU A 25 -3.52 -4.78 -2.98
CA LEU A 25 -2.87 -3.59 -3.54
C LEU A 25 -2.96 -3.50 -5.07
N ASP A 26 -2.99 -4.65 -5.77
CA ASP A 26 -3.15 -4.71 -7.23
C ASP A 26 -4.59 -4.39 -7.66
N GLU A 27 -5.57 -4.71 -6.81
CA GLU A 27 -6.98 -4.40 -7.02
C GLU A 27 -7.33 -2.92 -6.81
N LEU A 28 -6.43 -2.11 -6.22
CA LEU A 28 -6.67 -0.68 -6.00
C LEU A 28 -6.74 0.09 -7.33
N GLY A 29 -7.89 0.71 -7.56
CA GLY A 29 -8.11 1.63 -8.65
C GLY A 29 -7.37 2.96 -8.48
N VAL A 30 -7.20 3.67 -9.59
CA VAL A 30 -6.66 5.03 -9.59
C VAL A 30 -7.65 5.97 -8.86
N GLY A 31 -7.19 6.58 -7.77
CA GLY A 31 -7.98 7.50 -6.95
C GLY A 31 -8.58 6.86 -5.71
N GLU A 32 -8.42 5.55 -5.52
CA GLU A 32 -8.72 4.88 -4.25
C GLU A 32 -7.58 5.08 -3.26
N THR A 33 -7.95 5.19 -1.99
CA THR A 33 -7.03 5.35 -0.86
C THR A 33 -7.11 4.11 0.00
N VAL A 34 -5.98 3.65 0.52
CA VAL A 34 -5.89 2.52 1.44
C VAL A 34 -4.98 2.89 2.61
N THR A 35 -5.32 2.41 3.81
CA THR A 35 -4.42 2.50 4.95
C THR A 35 -3.54 1.25 4.98
N VAL A 36 -2.21 1.44 4.98
CA VAL A 36 -1.26 0.33 5.02
C VAL A 36 -0.25 0.51 6.14
N THR A 37 0.17 -0.60 6.73
CA THR A 37 1.31 -0.62 7.65
C THR A 37 2.56 -1.02 6.90
N LEU A 38 3.58 -0.14 6.95
CA LEU A 38 4.88 -0.37 6.32
C LEU A 38 5.95 -0.70 7.35
N THR A 39 6.88 -1.58 6.97
CA THR A 39 8.14 -1.81 7.68
C THR A 39 9.31 -1.68 6.71
N GLU A 40 10.48 -1.28 7.21
CA GLU A 40 11.68 -1.18 6.38
C GLU A 40 12.11 -2.57 5.89
N ALA A 41 12.38 -2.72 4.60
CA ALA A 41 12.85 -3.97 4.02
C ALA A 41 14.38 -4.04 4.13
N PRO A 42 14.96 -4.86 5.03
CA PRO A 42 16.40 -4.86 5.31
C PRO A 42 17.25 -5.30 4.10
N CYS A 43 16.65 -5.99 3.13
CA CYS A 43 17.33 -6.61 2.00
C CYS A 43 17.51 -5.67 0.79
N ARG A 44 16.80 -4.53 0.73
CA ARG A 44 16.88 -3.56 -0.37
C ARG A 44 16.71 -2.16 0.21
N GLY A 45 17.82 -1.44 0.35
CA GLY A 45 17.88 -0.11 0.99
C GLY A 45 16.76 0.84 0.55
N ASN A 46 16.32 1.69 1.47
CA ASN A 46 15.18 2.62 1.37
C ASN A 46 13.86 1.98 0.84
N GLY A 47 13.79 0.66 0.72
CA GLY A 47 12.62 -0.09 0.31
C GLY A 47 11.74 -0.42 1.51
N TRP A 48 10.46 -0.55 1.24
CA TRP A 48 9.44 -0.84 2.25
C TRP A 48 8.74 -2.15 1.93
N GLN A 49 8.39 -2.88 2.98
CA GLN A 49 7.53 -4.04 2.95
C GLN A 49 6.18 -3.66 3.54
N VAL A 50 5.09 -4.02 2.84
CA VAL A 50 3.74 -3.89 3.39
C VAL A 50 3.47 -5.11 4.27
N ILE A 51 3.15 -4.89 5.54
CA ILE A 51 2.90 -5.97 6.51
C ILE A 51 1.43 -6.13 6.86
N ASP A 52 0.62 -5.10 6.61
CA ASP A 52 -0.81 -5.09 6.89
C ASP A 52 -1.51 -4.03 6.02
N THR A 53 -2.78 -4.26 5.70
CA THR A 53 -3.65 -3.33 4.98
C THR A 53 -4.98 -3.25 5.72
N ASP A 54 -5.34 -2.07 6.17
CA ASP A 54 -6.68 -1.77 6.62
C ASP A 54 -7.44 -1.23 5.41
N ALA A 55 -8.02 -2.16 4.66
CA ALA A 55 -8.88 -1.85 3.54
C ALA A 55 -10.27 -1.47 4.07
N GLU A 56 -10.36 -0.35 4.79
CA GLU A 56 -11.60 0.41 4.78
C GLU A 56 -11.73 1.01 3.38
N THR A 57 -12.23 0.22 2.42
CA THR A 57 -12.66 0.75 1.14
C THR A 57 -13.72 1.81 1.45
N ASP A 58 -13.34 3.09 1.52
CA ASP A 58 -14.27 4.23 1.61
C ASP A 58 -15.02 4.23 0.27
N THR A 59 -16.02 3.35 0.20
CA THR A 59 -16.91 3.22 -0.94
C THR A 59 -17.93 4.33 -0.80
N ARG A 60 -17.48 5.59 -0.80
CA ARG A 60 -18.34 6.73 -1.06
C ARG A 60 -18.70 6.68 -2.53
N LEU A 61 -19.69 5.83 -2.80
CA LEU A 61 -20.41 5.72 -4.05
C LEU A 61 -20.96 7.12 -4.38
N VAL A 62 -20.26 7.84 -5.25
CA VAL A 62 -20.75 9.10 -5.80
C VAL A 62 -21.84 8.77 -6.82
N ALA A 63 -23.08 8.84 -6.30
CA ALA A 63 -24.41 8.93 -6.94
C ALA A 63 -24.62 8.29 -8.33
#